data_AF-U2DZ75-F1
#
_entry.id   AF-U2DZ75-F1
#
_cell.length_a   1.000
_cell.length_b   1.000
_cell.length_c   1.000
_cell.angle_alpha   90.00
_cell.angle_beta   90.00
_cell.angle_gamma   90.00
#
_symmetry.space_group_name_H-M   'P 1'
#
loop_
_entity.id
_entity.type
_entity.pdbx_description
1 polymer ?
#
loop_
_entity_poly.entity_id
_entity_poly.type
_entity_poly.pdbx_seq_one_letter_code
_entity_poly.pdbx_strand_id
1 'polypeptide(L)'
;MKNLRFNDYGWVVKGFTSIVLLASFIYMLYIQYTNEAVAESVLTPIIGITILLFTVVRIFPVLRSRSEKDYLLIMYSEILISIVIGALFIALPEFAYNNFSILLGIILYIRGCVFFFTTTKRYELSDALSFVINILFISFGFAFVFAWNDFTPDSLMYVLIALALIFSVYYGYGTYTGFNNTHLNRQNRLKMDDVLKKKEKEDDKVIQDPKHIEEKRNPKIIDEPKSDIRPTIEDERDSDVVS
;
A
#
# COMPACT_ATOMS: atom_id res chain seq x y z
N MET A 1 25.88 -13.32 -1.38
CA MET A 1 24.45 -13.44 -1.72
C MET A 1 23.69 -12.33 -1.00
N LYS A 2 23.04 -11.44 -1.76
CA LYS A 2 22.31 -10.27 -1.22
C LYS A 2 21.00 -10.81 -0.63
N ASN A 3 20.80 -10.70 0.69
CA ASN A 3 19.56 -11.09 1.35
C ASN A 3 18.37 -10.43 0.62
N LEU A 4 17.60 -11.22 -0.12
CA LEU A 4 16.31 -10.83 -0.65
C LEU A 4 15.44 -10.52 0.56
N ARG A 5 15.24 -9.24 0.87
CA ARG A 5 14.38 -8.84 1.97
C ARG A 5 12.97 -9.30 1.59
N PHE A 6 12.34 -10.14 2.42
CA PHE A 6 10.93 -10.55 2.31
C PHE A 6 9.95 -9.37 2.11
N ASN A 7 10.42 -8.15 2.38
CA ASN A 7 9.75 -6.88 2.14
C ASN A 7 9.28 -6.66 0.69
N ASP A 8 9.97 -7.21 -0.31
CA ASP A 8 9.63 -7.00 -1.73
C ASP A 8 8.57 -7.98 -2.23
N TYR A 9 8.13 -8.94 -1.42
CA TYR A 9 7.19 -10.01 -1.81
C TYR A 9 5.77 -9.84 -1.26
N GLY A 10 5.45 -8.68 -0.68
CA GLY A 10 4.09 -8.39 -0.20
C GLY A 10 3.02 -8.53 -1.29
N TRP A 11 3.41 -8.34 -2.56
CA TRP A 11 2.53 -8.59 -3.71
C TRP A 11 2.30 -10.08 -3.99
N VAL A 12 3.25 -10.96 -3.69
CA VAL A 12 3.09 -12.42 -3.84
C VAL A 12 2.04 -12.94 -2.87
N VAL A 13 2.07 -12.43 -1.64
CA VAL A 13 1.07 -12.78 -0.62
C VAL A 13 -0.32 -12.35 -1.09
N LYS A 14 -0.46 -11.14 -1.66
CA LYS A 14 -1.73 -10.66 -2.27
C LYS A 14 -2.16 -11.52 -3.46
N GLY A 15 -1.22 -11.94 -4.31
CA GLY A 15 -1.50 -12.81 -5.46
C GLY A 15 -1.96 -14.21 -5.04
N PHE A 16 -1.25 -14.84 -4.10
CA PHE A 16 -1.65 -16.12 -3.52
C PHE A 16 -3.05 -16.03 -2.89
N THR A 17 -3.30 -14.97 -2.14
CA THR A 17 -4.61 -14.68 -1.55
C THR A 17 -5.71 -14.55 -2.61
N SER A 18 -5.43 -13.87 -3.72
CA SER A 18 -6.37 -13.75 -4.85
C SER A 18 -6.68 -15.11 -5.48
N ILE A 19 -5.67 -15.96 -5.66
CA ILE A 19 -5.84 -17.31 -6.24
C ILE A 19 -6.68 -18.18 -5.32
N VAL A 20 -6.38 -18.17 -4.01
CA VAL A 20 -7.14 -18.95 -3.01
C VAL A 20 -8.60 -18.49 -2.97
N LEU A 21 -8.87 -17.18 -3.03
CA LEU A 21 -10.23 -16.65 -3.08
C LEU A 21 -10.96 -17.07 -4.35
N LEU A 22 -10.30 -17.01 -5.51
CA LEU A 22 -10.89 -17.39 -6.79
C LEU A 22 -11.16 -18.91 -6.83
N ALA A 23 -10.24 -19.74 -6.32
CA ALA A 23 -10.42 -21.17 -6.21
C ALA A 23 -11.56 -21.54 -5.24
N SER A 24 -11.62 -20.87 -4.09
CA SER A 24 -12.74 -21.00 -3.13
C SER A 24 -14.06 -20.64 -3.81
N PHE A 25 -14.10 -19.54 -4.56
CA PHE A 25 -15.29 -19.11 -5.29
C PHE A 25 -15.76 -20.11 -6.37
N ILE A 26 -14.85 -20.63 -7.19
CA ILE A 26 -15.17 -21.67 -8.19
C ILE A 26 -15.73 -22.91 -7.48
N TYR A 27 -15.15 -23.28 -6.34
CA TYR A 27 -15.63 -24.40 -5.54
C TYR A 27 -17.02 -24.17 -4.96
N MET A 28 -17.34 -22.95 -4.50
CA MET A 28 -18.69 -22.58 -4.06
C MET A 28 -19.72 -22.70 -5.18
N LEU A 29 -19.41 -22.18 -6.38
CA LEU A 29 -20.27 -22.32 -7.56
C LEU A 29 -20.52 -23.78 -7.92
N TYR A 30 -19.48 -24.61 -7.83
CA TYR A 30 -19.56 -26.03 -8.14
C TYR A 30 -20.48 -26.79 -7.16
N ILE A 31 -20.33 -26.55 -5.84
CA ILE A 31 -21.18 -27.20 -4.84
C ILE A 31 -22.65 -26.81 -5.02
N GLN A 32 -22.92 -25.51 -5.18
CA GLN A 32 -24.30 -25.02 -5.30
C GLN A 32 -24.99 -25.58 -6.54
N TYR A 33 -24.31 -25.61 -7.69
CA TYR A 33 -24.86 -26.18 -8.92
C TYR A 33 -25.21 -27.67 -8.76
N THR A 34 -24.51 -28.37 -7.86
CA THR A 34 -24.66 -29.82 -7.71
C THR A 34 -25.67 -30.20 -6.61
N ASN A 35 -25.74 -29.47 -5.49
CA ASN A 35 -26.68 -29.76 -4.39
C ASN A 35 -26.92 -28.54 -3.47
N GLU A 36 -28.16 -28.03 -3.44
CA GLU A 36 -28.57 -26.92 -2.54
C GLU A 36 -28.50 -27.31 -1.06
N ALA A 37 -28.86 -28.55 -0.70
CA ALA A 37 -28.88 -29.01 0.69
C ALA A 37 -27.49 -29.20 1.32
N VAL A 38 -26.44 -29.31 0.50
CA VAL A 38 -25.05 -29.47 0.98
C VAL A 38 -24.39 -28.11 1.23
N ALA A 39 -25.02 -27.02 0.78
CA ALA A 39 -24.51 -25.67 0.96
C ALA A 39 -24.37 -25.32 2.45
N GLU A 40 -25.39 -25.54 3.27
CA GLU A 40 -25.36 -25.14 4.68
C GLU A 40 -24.22 -25.80 5.47
N SER A 41 -24.04 -27.11 5.28
CA SER A 41 -23.10 -27.93 6.05
C SER A 41 -21.65 -27.84 5.56
N VAL A 42 -21.42 -27.57 4.28
CA VAL A 42 -20.07 -27.54 3.69
C VAL A 42 -19.61 -26.13 3.32
N LEU A 43 -20.49 -25.27 2.82
CA LEU A 43 -20.15 -23.91 2.39
C LEU A 43 -19.77 -23.02 3.59
N THR A 44 -20.58 -23.08 4.65
CA THR A 44 -20.44 -22.19 5.81
C THR A 44 -19.08 -22.38 6.50
N PRO A 45 -18.63 -23.61 6.81
CA PRO A 45 -17.30 -23.83 7.38
C PRO A 45 -16.16 -23.41 6.43
N ILE A 46 -16.30 -23.60 5.11
CA ILE A 46 -15.28 -23.20 4.13
C ILE A 46 -15.11 -21.68 4.10
N ILE A 47 -16.20 -20.93 4.18
CA ILE A 47 -16.17 -19.47 4.27
C ILE A 47 -15.47 -19.05 5.57
N GLY A 48 -15.78 -19.71 6.69
CA GLY A 48 -15.09 -19.49 7.97
C GLY A 48 -13.57 -19.71 7.89
N ILE A 49 -13.15 -20.83 7.30
CA ILE A 49 -11.73 -21.15 7.07
C ILE A 49 -11.08 -20.07 6.18
N THR A 50 -11.78 -19.65 5.13
CA THR A 50 -11.30 -18.61 4.22
C THR A 50 -11.10 -17.30 4.98
N ILE A 51 -12.07 -16.85 5.77
CA ILE A 51 -11.97 -15.64 6.59
C ILE A 51 -10.77 -15.72 7.56
N LEU A 52 -10.58 -16.86 8.22
CA LEU A 52 -9.45 -17.07 9.13
C LEU A 52 -8.11 -17.01 8.41
N LEU A 53 -7.98 -17.67 7.26
CA LEU A 53 -6.77 -17.64 6.44
C LEU A 53 -6.44 -16.19 6.02
N PHE A 54 -7.44 -15.46 5.53
CA PHE A 54 -7.32 -14.04 5.19
C PHE A 54 -6.86 -13.19 6.38
N THR A 55 -7.38 -13.50 7.56
CA THR A 55 -7.03 -12.79 8.79
C THR A 55 -5.59 -13.06 9.20
N VAL A 56 -5.13 -14.31 9.12
CA VAL A 56 -3.73 -14.68 9.40
C VAL A 56 -2.76 -13.96 8.46
N VAL A 57 -3.06 -13.93 7.16
CA VAL A 57 -2.27 -13.20 6.16
C VAL A 57 -2.13 -11.71 6.51
N ARG A 58 -3.17 -11.11 7.12
CA ARG A 58 -3.21 -9.71 7.51
C ARG A 58 -2.51 -9.40 8.84
N ILE A 59 -2.30 -10.39 9.71
CA ILE A 59 -1.54 -10.17 10.96
C ILE A 59 -0.10 -9.71 10.63
N PHE A 60 0.51 -10.25 9.57
CA PHE A 60 1.88 -9.90 9.16
C PHE A 60 2.13 -8.39 8.92
N PRO A 61 1.36 -7.69 8.08
CA PRO A 61 1.57 -6.25 7.88
C PRO A 61 1.31 -5.43 9.14
N VAL A 62 0.41 -5.85 10.03
CA VAL A 62 0.12 -5.14 11.29
C VAL A 62 1.30 -5.24 12.25
N LEU A 63 1.82 -6.45 12.48
CA LEU A 63 3.00 -6.69 13.32
C LEU A 63 4.25 -5.96 12.81
N ARG A 64 4.35 -5.78 11.50
CA ARG A 64 5.48 -5.08 10.88
C ARG A 64 5.35 -3.55 10.97
N SER A 65 4.14 -3.01 11.18
CA SER A 65 3.96 -1.56 11.20
C SER A 65 4.55 -0.97 12.49
N ARG A 66 5.44 0.01 12.35
CA ARG A 66 6.03 0.75 13.48
C ARG A 66 5.23 2.02 13.74
N SER A 67 3.93 1.87 13.95
CA SER A 67 2.96 2.95 14.02
C SER A 67 2.62 3.34 15.48
N GLU A 68 1.92 4.47 15.62
CA GLU A 68 1.37 4.94 16.89
C GLU A 68 0.42 3.90 17.52
N LYS A 69 0.34 3.89 18.86
CA LYS A 69 -0.44 2.91 19.62
C LYS A 69 -1.91 2.85 19.18
N ASP A 70 -2.53 3.99 18.89
CA ASP A 70 -3.95 4.07 18.49
C ASP A 70 -4.22 3.32 17.18
N TYR A 71 -3.32 3.45 16.20
CA TYR A 71 -3.44 2.76 14.91
C TYR A 71 -3.37 1.25 15.12
N LEU A 72 -2.42 0.79 15.93
CA LEU A 72 -2.25 -0.63 16.22
C LEU A 72 -3.48 -1.19 16.91
N LEU A 73 -4.04 -0.49 17.91
CA LEU A 73 -5.23 -0.93 18.63
C LEU A 73 -6.42 -1.17 17.71
N ILE A 74 -6.68 -0.25 16.78
CA ILE A 74 -7.79 -0.38 15.84
C ILE A 74 -7.56 -1.56 14.88
N MET A 75 -6.34 -1.69 14.34
CA MET A 75 -5.99 -2.82 13.48
C MET A 75 -6.08 -4.18 14.22
N TYR A 76 -5.64 -4.25 15.47
CA TYR A 76 -5.78 -5.46 16.28
C TYR A 76 -7.24 -5.79 16.59
N SER A 77 -8.06 -4.78 16.88
CA SER A 77 -9.49 -4.98 17.13
C SER A 77 -10.22 -5.51 15.89
N GLU A 78 -9.90 -5.01 14.70
CA GLU A 78 -10.44 -5.51 13.42
C GLU A 78 -10.08 -6.98 13.19
N ILE A 79 -8.80 -7.33 13.42
CA ILE A 79 -8.31 -8.70 13.30
C ILE A 79 -9.03 -9.61 14.29
N LEU A 80 -9.18 -9.18 15.55
CA LEU A 80 -9.83 -9.98 16.59
C LEU A 80 -11.29 -10.26 16.23
N ILE A 81 -12.04 -9.25 15.79
CA ILE A 81 -13.43 -9.41 15.36
C ILE A 81 -13.51 -10.37 14.16
N SER A 82 -12.58 -10.25 13.20
CA SER A 82 -12.53 -11.15 12.04
C SER A 82 -12.24 -12.60 12.44
N ILE A 83 -11.38 -12.82 13.44
CA ILE A 83 -11.11 -14.16 13.99
C ILE A 83 -12.36 -14.72 14.67
N VAL A 84 -13.04 -13.92 15.50
CA VAL A 84 -14.26 -14.35 16.21
C VAL A 84 -15.34 -14.76 15.21
N ILE A 85 -15.57 -13.95 14.18
CA ILE A 85 -16.57 -14.26 13.15
C ILE A 85 -16.14 -15.49 12.34
N GLY A 86 -14.88 -15.58 11.90
CA GLY A 86 -14.37 -16.76 11.20
C GLY A 86 -14.51 -18.05 12.02
N ALA A 87 -14.28 -17.98 13.34
CA ALA A 87 -14.49 -19.09 14.25
C ALA A 87 -15.97 -19.44 14.42
N LEU A 88 -16.87 -18.45 14.50
CA LEU A 88 -18.32 -18.68 14.55
C LEU A 88 -18.82 -19.45 13.33
N PHE A 89 -18.32 -19.11 12.14
CA PHE A 89 -18.66 -19.82 10.90
C PHE A 89 -18.27 -21.30 10.89
N ILE A 90 -17.20 -21.67 11.61
CA ILE A 90 -16.73 -23.06 11.70
C ILE A 90 -17.43 -23.80 12.84
N ALA A 91 -17.56 -23.15 14.01
CA ALA A 91 -18.05 -23.78 15.22
C ALA A 91 -19.58 -23.91 15.26
N LEU A 92 -20.30 -22.96 14.66
CA LEU A 92 -21.77 -22.89 14.68
C LEU A 92 -22.31 -22.59 13.27
N PRO A 93 -22.20 -23.55 12.33
CA PRO A 93 -22.55 -23.33 10.93
C PRO A 93 -24.03 -22.96 10.72
N GLU A 94 -24.97 -23.56 11.45
CA GLU A 94 -26.39 -23.23 11.34
C GLU A 94 -26.69 -21.79 11.77
N PHE A 95 -26.11 -21.35 12.89
CA PHE A 95 -26.23 -19.97 13.36
C PHE A 95 -25.60 -18.99 12.37
N ALA A 96 -24.41 -19.32 11.87
CA ALA A 96 -23.68 -18.49 10.92
C ALA A 96 -24.36 -18.42 9.55
N TYR A 97 -25.04 -19.49 9.12
CA TYR A 97 -25.83 -19.51 7.90
C TYR A 97 -27.06 -18.60 8.02
N ASN A 98 -27.81 -18.72 9.12
CA ASN A 98 -28.98 -17.87 9.37
C ASN A 98 -28.63 -16.38 9.54
N ASN A 99 -27.46 -16.09 10.13
CA ASN A 99 -26.99 -14.72 10.36
C ASN A 99 -25.92 -14.29 9.36
N PHE A 100 -25.84 -14.95 8.21
CA PHE A 100 -24.74 -14.80 7.27
C PHE A 100 -24.56 -13.36 6.80
N SER A 101 -25.66 -12.72 6.40
CA SER A 101 -25.69 -11.35 5.91
C SER A 101 -25.18 -10.38 6.97
N ILE A 102 -25.66 -10.53 8.21
CA ILE A 102 -25.25 -9.66 9.32
C ILE A 102 -23.76 -9.85 9.63
N LEU A 103 -23.29 -11.09 9.73
CA LEU A 103 -21.89 -11.38 10.08
C LEU A 103 -20.91 -10.91 8.98
N LEU A 104 -21.20 -11.17 7.71
CA LEU A 104 -20.39 -10.64 6.61
C LEU A 104 -20.49 -9.12 6.50
N GLY A 105 -21.69 -8.56 6.70
CA GLY A 105 -21.92 -7.13 6.69
C GLY A 105 -21.09 -6.41 7.74
N ILE A 106 -21.02 -6.95 8.96
CA ILE A 106 -20.17 -6.44 10.04
C ILE A 106 -18.69 -6.46 9.62
N ILE A 107 -18.19 -7.57 9.06
CA ILE A 107 -16.79 -7.64 8.59
C ILE A 107 -16.51 -6.57 7.55
N LEU A 108 -17.37 -6.46 6.52
CA LEU A 108 -17.20 -5.50 5.43
C LEU A 108 -17.26 -4.05 5.93
N TYR A 109 -18.22 -3.76 6.80
CA TYR A 109 -18.42 -2.44 7.37
C TYR A 109 -17.22 -2.00 8.20
N ILE A 110 -16.81 -2.82 9.17
CA ILE A 110 -15.65 -2.54 10.02
C ILE A 110 -14.40 -2.37 9.16
N ARG A 111 -14.20 -3.23 8.16
CA ARG A 111 -13.05 -3.15 7.26
C ARG A 111 -13.00 -1.84 6.49
N GLY A 112 -14.14 -1.38 5.98
CA GLY A 112 -14.25 -0.07 5.35
C GLY A 112 -13.92 1.06 6.32
N CYS A 113 -14.53 1.07 7.52
CA CYS A 113 -14.28 2.09 8.54
C CYS A 113 -12.82 2.16 8.97
N VAL A 114 -12.17 1.01 9.16
CA VAL A 114 -10.75 0.93 9.52
C VAL A 114 -9.88 1.52 8.42
N PHE A 115 -10.17 1.22 7.15
CA PHE A 115 -9.44 1.83 6.04
C PHE A 115 -9.47 3.36 6.10
N PHE A 116 -10.66 3.96 6.25
CA PHE A 116 -10.79 5.42 6.37
C PHE A 116 -10.04 5.98 7.57
N PHE A 117 -10.16 5.35 8.74
CA PHE A 117 -9.42 5.77 9.92
C PHE A 117 -7.90 5.78 9.66
N THR A 118 -7.39 4.71 9.01
CA THR A 118 -5.96 4.61 8.69
C THR A 118 -5.51 5.64 7.65
N THR A 119 -6.35 5.96 6.66
CA THR A 119 -6.05 6.98 5.64
C THR A 119 -6.03 8.37 6.26
N THR A 120 -6.99 8.72 7.12
CA THR A 120 -7.03 10.03 7.79
C THR A 120 -5.83 10.24 8.71
N LYS A 121 -5.44 9.24 9.50
CA LYS A 121 -4.28 9.33 10.41
C LYS A 121 -2.94 9.49 9.67
N ARG A 122 -2.81 8.93 8.46
CA ARG A 122 -1.53 8.92 7.72
C ARG A 122 -1.33 10.10 6.77
N TYR A 123 -2.35 10.92 6.55
CA TYR A 123 -2.32 12.01 5.54
C TYR A 123 -1.80 11.56 4.16
N GLU A 124 -1.93 10.26 3.86
CA GLU A 124 -1.48 9.69 2.60
C GLU A 124 -2.58 9.90 1.54
N LEU A 125 -2.20 10.36 0.35
CA LEU A 125 -3.08 10.38 -0.82
C LEU A 125 -3.47 8.94 -1.13
N SER A 126 -4.70 8.56 -0.78
CA SER A 126 -5.22 7.23 -1.11
C SER A 126 -5.41 7.12 -2.62
N ASP A 127 -4.95 6.00 -3.18
CA ASP A 127 -5.24 5.64 -4.56
C ASP A 127 -6.77 5.62 -4.79
N ALA A 128 -7.24 6.29 -5.85
CA ALA A 128 -8.66 6.52 -6.11
C ALA A 128 -9.45 5.19 -6.17
N LEU A 129 -8.83 4.14 -6.70
CA LEU A 129 -9.45 2.82 -6.80
C LEU A 129 -9.65 2.18 -5.42
N SER A 130 -8.66 2.29 -4.53
CA SER A 130 -8.79 1.78 -3.16
C SER A 130 -9.84 2.57 -2.37
N PHE A 131 -9.95 3.87 -2.59
CA PHE A 131 -10.97 4.71 -1.97
C PHE A 131 -12.38 4.27 -2.36
N VAL A 132 -12.66 4.13 -3.66
CA VAL A 132 -13.99 3.72 -4.17
C VAL A 132 -14.39 2.35 -3.64
N ILE A 133 -13.47 1.38 -3.62
CA ILE A 133 -13.78 0.03 -3.14
C ILE A 133 -14.11 0.00 -1.65
N ASN A 134 -13.42 0.80 -0.83
CA ASN A 134 -13.74 0.86 0.60
C ASN A 134 -15.06 1.59 0.87
N ILE A 135 -15.44 2.57 0.04
CA ILE A 135 -16.81 3.14 0.08
C ILE A 135 -17.83 2.04 -0.21
N LEU A 136 -17.61 1.25 -1.26
CA LEU A 136 -18.50 0.13 -1.58
C LEU A 136 -18.60 -0.84 -0.41
N PHE A 137 -17.51 -1.16 0.28
CA PHE A 137 -17.56 -2.04 1.46
C PHE A 137 -18.38 -1.46 2.61
N ILE A 138 -18.32 -0.15 2.86
CA ILE A 138 -19.19 0.48 3.86
C ILE A 138 -20.65 0.40 3.41
N SER A 139 -20.94 0.74 2.15
CA SER A 139 -22.30 0.74 1.60
C SER A 139 -22.92 -0.65 1.62
N PHE A 140 -22.19 -1.66 1.12
CA PHE A 140 -22.63 -3.05 1.14
C PHE A 140 -22.71 -3.58 2.57
N GLY A 141 -21.73 -3.29 3.43
CA GLY A 141 -21.75 -3.70 4.83
C GLY A 141 -22.97 -3.15 5.57
N PHE A 142 -23.28 -1.87 5.38
CA PHE A 142 -24.49 -1.26 5.93
C PHE A 142 -25.77 -1.89 5.37
N ALA A 143 -25.84 -2.12 4.05
CA ALA A 143 -26.99 -2.75 3.43
C ALA A 143 -27.23 -4.18 3.95
N PHE A 144 -26.17 -4.97 4.15
CA PHE A 144 -26.27 -6.31 4.70
C PHE A 144 -26.67 -6.37 6.17
N VAL A 145 -26.29 -5.37 6.96
CA VAL A 145 -26.64 -5.33 8.40
C VAL A 145 -28.05 -4.79 8.63
N PHE A 146 -28.49 -3.79 7.86
CA PHE A 146 -29.71 -3.03 8.18
C PHE A 146 -30.83 -3.13 7.15
N ALA A 147 -30.51 -3.28 5.86
CA ALA A 147 -31.50 -3.21 4.79
C ALA A 147 -32.02 -4.59 4.36
N TRP A 148 -31.23 -5.64 4.54
CA TRP A 148 -31.53 -6.98 4.03
C TRP A 148 -31.38 -8.06 5.11
N ASN A 149 -32.34 -8.13 6.03
CA ASN A 149 -32.40 -9.21 7.02
C ASN A 149 -32.96 -10.52 6.46
N ASP A 150 -33.73 -10.50 5.37
CA ASP A 150 -34.39 -11.69 4.80
C ASP A 150 -33.75 -12.09 3.46
N PHE A 151 -32.54 -12.64 3.51
CA PHE A 151 -31.91 -13.20 2.32
C PHE A 151 -32.47 -14.59 2.02
N THR A 152 -33.16 -14.74 0.89
CA THR A 152 -33.30 -16.07 0.27
C THR A 152 -31.92 -16.61 -0.14
N PRO A 153 -31.66 -17.92 -0.01
CA PRO A 153 -30.37 -18.54 -0.35
C PRO A 153 -29.82 -18.14 -1.72
N ASP A 154 -30.72 -17.99 -2.70
CA ASP A 154 -30.38 -17.58 -4.07
C ASP A 154 -29.84 -16.15 -4.16
N SER A 155 -30.47 -15.22 -3.44
CA SER A 155 -30.08 -13.81 -3.45
C SER A 155 -28.72 -13.59 -2.80
N LEU A 156 -28.41 -14.38 -1.77
CA LEU A 156 -27.15 -14.35 -1.03
C LEU A 156 -26.00 -14.85 -1.90
N MET A 157 -26.27 -15.82 -2.77
CA MET A 157 -25.31 -16.30 -3.76
C MET A 157 -24.93 -15.20 -4.76
N TYR A 158 -25.88 -14.52 -5.39
CA TYR A 158 -25.58 -13.47 -6.37
C TYR A 158 -24.75 -12.33 -5.77
N VAL A 159 -25.05 -11.99 -4.53
CA VAL A 159 -24.27 -11.04 -3.74
C VAL A 159 -22.83 -11.53 -3.51
N LEU A 160 -22.66 -12.79 -3.09
CA LEU A 160 -21.33 -13.35 -2.86
C LEU A 160 -20.52 -13.41 -4.15
N ILE A 161 -21.16 -13.74 -5.27
CA ILE A 161 -20.57 -13.71 -6.60
C ILE A 161 -20.08 -12.30 -6.94
N ALA A 162 -20.93 -11.29 -6.75
CA ALA A 162 -20.55 -9.90 -7.00
C ALA A 162 -19.36 -9.46 -6.13
N LEU A 163 -19.40 -9.78 -4.83
CA LEU A 163 -18.31 -9.45 -3.90
C LEU A 163 -17.01 -10.19 -4.23
N ALA A 164 -17.07 -11.48 -4.55
CA ALA A 164 -15.90 -12.27 -4.92
C ALA A 164 -15.24 -11.73 -6.19
N LEU A 165 -16.04 -11.31 -7.17
CA LEU A 165 -15.55 -10.69 -8.40
C LEU A 165 -14.85 -9.35 -8.10
N ILE A 166 -15.47 -8.49 -7.28
CA ILE A 166 -14.86 -7.22 -6.84
C ILE A 166 -13.55 -7.47 -6.10
N PHE A 167 -13.52 -8.43 -5.18
CA PHE A 167 -12.30 -8.79 -4.45
C PHE A 167 -11.21 -9.35 -5.37
N SER A 168 -11.56 -10.23 -6.29
CA SER A 168 -10.63 -10.81 -7.26
C SER A 168 -9.97 -9.72 -8.12
N VAL A 169 -10.77 -8.77 -8.63
CA VAL A 169 -10.24 -7.62 -9.38
C VAL A 169 -9.34 -6.75 -8.51
N TYR A 170 -9.76 -6.46 -7.27
CA TYR A 170 -8.99 -5.62 -6.35
C TYR A 170 -7.62 -6.22 -6.00
N TYR A 171 -7.60 -7.48 -5.54
CA TYR A 171 -6.36 -8.16 -5.19
C TYR A 171 -5.51 -8.49 -6.42
N GLY A 172 -6.15 -8.79 -7.56
CA GLY A 172 -5.49 -8.97 -8.85
C GLY A 172 -4.76 -7.70 -9.29
N TYR A 173 -5.41 -6.54 -9.24
CA TYR A 173 -4.80 -5.25 -9.56
C TYR A 173 -3.63 -4.91 -8.61
N GLY A 174 -3.79 -5.17 -7.31
CA GLY A 174 -2.72 -4.99 -6.32
C GLY A 174 -1.52 -5.91 -6.55
N THR A 175 -1.74 -7.09 -7.15
CA THR A 175 -0.68 -8.03 -7.53
C THR A 175 0.05 -7.56 -8.79
N TYR A 176 -0.69 -7.11 -9.80
CA TYR A 176 -0.14 -6.60 -11.06
C TYR A 176 0.74 -5.36 -10.85
N THR A 177 0.23 -4.37 -10.12
CA THR A 177 0.97 -3.14 -9.79
C THR A 177 2.21 -3.43 -8.96
N GLY A 178 2.10 -4.34 -7.98
CA GLY A 178 3.23 -4.82 -7.19
C GLY A 178 4.31 -5.47 -8.04
N PHE A 179 3.94 -6.39 -8.94
CA PHE A 179 4.88 -7.04 -9.86
C PHE A 179 5.60 -6.03 -10.76
N ASN A 180 4.85 -5.14 -11.40
CA ASN A 180 5.41 -4.14 -12.31
C ASN A 180 6.38 -3.20 -11.58
N ASN A 181 6.01 -2.71 -10.40
CA ASN A 181 6.86 -1.82 -9.61
C ASN A 181 8.14 -2.52 -9.13
N THR A 182 8.08 -3.80 -8.76
CA THR A 182 9.27 -4.57 -8.37
C THR A 182 10.23 -4.75 -9.55
N HIS A 183 9.69 -4.96 -10.76
CA HIS A 183 10.49 -5.09 -11.98
C HIS A 183 11.15 -3.76 -12.37
N LEU A 184 10.39 -2.66 -12.36
CA LEU A 184 10.88 -1.30 -12.60
C LEU A 184 11.95 -0.89 -11.58
N ASN A 185 11.73 -1.14 -10.29
CA ASN A 185 12.71 -0.83 -9.26
C ASN A 185 14.00 -1.65 -9.41
N ARG A 186 13.89 -2.91 -9.86
CA ARG A 186 15.07 -3.72 -10.18
C ARG A 186 15.84 -3.15 -11.37
N GLN A 187 15.15 -2.76 -12.44
CA GLN A 187 15.79 -2.14 -13.61
C GLN A 187 16.44 -0.79 -13.26
N ASN A 188 15.76 0.06 -12.49
CA ASN A 188 16.28 1.36 -12.07
C ASN A 188 17.51 1.22 -11.16
N ARG A 189 17.52 0.23 -10.26
CA ARG A 189 18.70 -0.07 -9.44
C ARG A 189 19.89 -0.55 -10.25
N LEU A 190 19.67 -1.39 -11.26
CA LEU A 190 20.75 -1.83 -12.15
C LEU A 190 21.32 -0.65 -12.95
N LYS A 191 20.45 0.23 -13.47
CA LYS A 191 20.88 1.46 -14.15
C LYS A 191 21.65 2.41 -13.21
N MET A 192 21.23 2.56 -11.96
CA MET A 192 21.98 3.33 -10.95
C MET A 192 23.33 2.69 -10.62
N ASP A 193 23.39 1.38 -10.44
CA ASP A 193 24.65 0.67 -10.17
C ASP A 193 25.63 0.82 -11.37
N ASP A 194 25.13 0.81 -12.60
CA ASP A 194 25.93 1.04 -13.81
C ASP A 194 26.40 2.50 -13.93
N VAL A 195 25.57 3.48 -13.57
CA VAL A 195 25.95 4.91 -13.52
C VAL A 195 27.00 5.15 -12.44
N LEU A 196 26.85 4.56 -11.25
CA LEU A 196 27.81 4.68 -10.16
C LEU A 196 29.15 4.05 -10.53
N LYS A 197 29.15 2.86 -11.13
CA LYS A 197 30.38 2.22 -11.65
C LYS A 197 31.03 2.98 -12.79
N LYS A 198 30.24 3.66 -13.64
CA LYS A 198 30.78 4.50 -14.71
C LYS A 198 31.45 5.75 -14.14
N LYS A 199 30.84 6.36 -13.14
CA LYS A 199 31.38 7.54 -12.45
C LYS A 199 32.68 7.22 -11.70
N GLU A 200 32.73 6.08 -11.02
CA GLU A 200 33.94 5.58 -10.35
C GLU A 200 35.10 5.33 -11.34
N LYS A 201 34.81 4.83 -12.54
CA LYS A 201 35.79 4.68 -13.64
C LYS A 201 36.21 5.98 -14.32
N GLU A 202 35.40 7.04 -14.22
CA GLU A 202 35.74 8.37 -14.74
C GLU A 202 36.59 9.15 -13.71
N ASP A 203 36.32 9.00 -12.41
CA ASP A 203 37.11 9.60 -11.33
C ASP A 203 38.51 8.95 -11.18
N ASP A 204 38.69 7.68 -11.59
CA ASP A 204 40.01 7.02 -11.66
C ASP A 204 40.90 7.52 -12.82
N LYS A 205 40.37 8.33 -13.74
CA LYS A 205 41.20 9.01 -14.76
C LYS A 205 41.82 10.26 -14.14
N VAL A 206 42.96 10.06 -13.50
CA VAL A 206 43.88 11.10 -13.00
C VAL A 206 43.94 12.29 -13.96
N ILE A 207 43.40 13.44 -13.52
CA ILE A 207 43.67 14.74 -14.12
C ILE A 207 45.17 14.99 -13.92
N GLN A 208 45.96 14.89 -14.99
CA GLN A 208 47.33 15.37 -14.96
C GLN A 208 47.27 16.89 -14.99
N ASP A 209 47.64 17.53 -13.88
CA ASP A 209 47.91 18.97 -13.86
C ASP A 209 48.95 19.28 -14.95
N PRO A 210 48.71 20.28 -15.82
CA PRO A 210 49.67 20.65 -16.83
C PRO A 210 50.98 21.09 -16.15
N LYS A 211 52.08 20.41 -16.51
CA LYS A 211 53.42 20.69 -16.00
C LYS A 211 53.74 22.17 -16.10
N HIS A 212 54.19 22.71 -14.96
CA HIS A 212 54.77 24.04 -14.77
C HIS A 212 55.71 24.39 -15.94
N ILE A 213 55.38 25.42 -16.71
CA ILE A 213 56.30 26.05 -17.66
C ILE A 213 57.08 27.09 -16.86
N GLU A 214 58.31 26.75 -16.44
CA GLU A 214 59.24 27.71 -15.88
C GLU A 214 60.07 28.38 -16.99
N GLU A 215 60.05 29.71 -16.93
CA GLU A 215 61.09 30.67 -17.30
C GLU A 215 61.55 30.85 -18.76
N LYS A 216 61.14 31.99 -19.33
CA LYS A 216 62.10 32.96 -19.88
C LYS A 216 61.75 34.38 -19.40
N ARG A 217 62.52 34.82 -18.42
CA ARG A 217 62.65 36.20 -17.94
C ARG A 217 63.10 37.10 -19.09
N ASN A 218 62.35 38.17 -19.38
CA ASN A 218 62.89 39.33 -20.09
C ASN A 218 62.36 40.61 -19.42
N PRO A 219 63.19 41.35 -18.67
CA PRO A 219 62.75 42.55 -18.00
C PRO A 219 62.74 43.72 -18.99
N LYS A 220 61.57 44.25 -19.31
CA LYS A 220 61.46 45.62 -19.81
C LYS A 220 60.52 46.37 -18.88
N ILE A 221 61.15 47.21 -18.07
CA ILE A 221 60.56 48.15 -17.12
C ILE A 221 59.56 49.03 -17.89
N ILE A 222 58.31 49.05 -17.44
CA ILE A 222 57.32 50.06 -17.80
C ILE A 222 56.80 50.59 -16.47
N ASP A 223 56.93 51.90 -16.30
CA ASP A 223 56.70 52.66 -15.07
C ASP A 223 55.24 52.54 -14.56
N GLU A 224 55.08 52.32 -13.27
CA GLU A 224 53.86 52.62 -12.50
C GLU A 224 53.97 54.05 -11.91
N PRO A 225 52.90 54.70 -11.40
CA PRO A 225 51.46 54.45 -11.54
C PRO A 225 50.65 55.77 -11.77
N LYS A 226 49.35 55.69 -12.11
CA LYS A 226 48.39 56.69 -11.63
C LYS A 226 47.12 56.02 -11.11
N SER A 227 46.80 56.41 -9.88
CA SER A 227 45.68 56.01 -9.05
C SER A 227 44.36 56.49 -9.62
N ASP A 228 43.48 55.56 -10.01
CA ASP A 228 42.08 55.90 -10.25
C ASP A 228 41.31 55.83 -8.93
N ILE A 229 40.86 57.02 -8.57
CA ILE A 229 40.04 57.39 -7.42
C ILE A 229 38.69 56.66 -7.54
N ARG A 230 38.33 55.87 -6.53
CA ARG A 230 36.95 55.41 -6.37
C ARG A 230 36.12 56.55 -5.77
N PRO A 231 35.01 56.98 -6.39
CA PRO A 231 34.06 57.86 -5.72
C PRO A 231 33.37 57.11 -4.58
N THR A 232 33.50 57.64 -3.38
CA THR A 232 32.71 57.28 -2.18
C THR A 232 31.27 57.75 -2.36
N ILE A 233 30.31 56.85 -2.15
CA ILE A 233 28.89 57.18 -2.06
C ILE A 233 28.66 57.72 -0.64
N GLU A 234 28.18 58.96 -0.53
CA GLU A 234 27.72 59.56 0.73
C GLU A 234 26.35 58.94 1.10
N ASP A 235 26.27 58.31 2.28
CA ASP A 235 25.01 57.92 2.90
C ASP A 235 24.31 59.17 3.45
N GLU A 236 23.25 59.58 2.76
CA GLU A 236 22.34 60.64 3.16
C GLU A 236 21.52 60.18 4.39
N ARG A 237 22.04 60.48 5.58
CA ARG A 237 21.28 60.45 6.84
C ARG A 237 20.48 61.74 6.93
N ASP A 238 19.22 61.68 6.50
CA ASP A 238 18.23 62.69 6.89
C ASP A 238 17.62 62.29 8.24
N SER A 239 18.13 62.96 9.27
CA SER A 239 17.55 63.05 10.59
C SER A 239 17.14 64.50 10.83
N ASP A 240 15.84 64.79 10.76
CA ASP A 240 15.20 65.93 11.40
C ASP A 240 13.78 65.46 11.78
N VAL A 241 13.52 65.10 13.04
CA VAL A 241 13.24 65.97 14.20
C VAL A 241 11.91 66.74 14.08
N VAL A 242 10.91 66.16 14.73
CA VAL A 242 9.93 66.77 15.65
C VAL A 242 9.21 68.07 15.21
N SER A 243 7.90 67.94 15.02
CA SER A 243 6.87 68.78 15.69
C SER A 243 5.52 68.08 15.69
#